data_AF-A0A1G4BMC0-F1
#
_entry.id   AF-A0A1G4BMC0-F1
#
_cell.length_a   1.000
_cell.length_b   1.000
_cell.length_c   1.000
_cell.angle_alpha   90.00
_cell.angle_beta   90.00
_cell.angle_gamma   90.00
#
_symmetry.space_group_name_H-M   'P 1'
#
loop_
_entity.id
_entity.type
_entity.pdbx_description
1 polymer ?
#
loop_
_entity_poly.entity_id
_entity_poly.type
_entity_poly.pdbx_seq_one_letter_code
_entity_poly.pdbx_strand_id
1 'polypeptide(L)'
;MRDQKASLLAYEGVNNNENPEDALELFKISVYVALDDNLEDFFVPGETSDNLSAISSFIWRVPLVHQYATKSLAKTYHQLPLEARYAHLDWSQVDPQILLNDIQNVKGLQPADFCAILDSSWETSLENFAKRYSYVSSTRLDVSEQFPWRKLARWILRGVSLERLSMKTFENWEGNHLTALFSALFLIKRSPRMCERDTSEFLSMWLEDVQSSGKDLAKYGSQEKEIFMGDKLLQDRRLDVLFDYSFPKISWTGMRLVSFTYGPQPEDWKLVWGLEAEEYAGDFWYLVENPPLRIPGGWVEDD
;
A
#
# COMPACT_ATOMS: atom_id res chain seq x y z
N MET A 1 5.20 0.92 -32.64
CA MET A 1 6.63 1.33 -32.49
C MET A 1 6.77 2.78 -32.01
N ARG A 2 5.86 3.71 -32.36
CA ARG A 2 5.79 5.04 -31.72
C ARG A 2 5.26 4.97 -30.28
N ASP A 3 4.27 4.11 -30.02
CA ASP A 3 3.64 3.99 -28.69
C ASP A 3 4.58 3.40 -27.63
N GLN A 4 5.40 2.42 -28.00
CA GLN A 4 6.43 1.86 -27.12
C GLN A 4 7.50 2.89 -26.74
N LYS A 5 7.81 3.85 -27.61
CA LYS A 5 8.82 4.88 -27.34
C LYS A 5 8.28 5.97 -26.41
N ALA A 6 6.99 6.29 -26.49
CA ALA A 6 6.33 7.21 -25.56
C ALA A 6 6.19 6.60 -24.16
N SER A 7 5.79 5.32 -24.07
CA SER A 7 5.73 4.56 -22.81
C SER A 7 7.10 4.48 -22.12
N LEU A 8 8.17 4.16 -22.86
CA LEU A 8 9.55 4.13 -22.33
C LEU A 8 10.03 5.50 -21.81
N LEU A 9 9.74 6.59 -22.54
CA LEU A 9 10.11 7.95 -22.10
C LEU A 9 9.33 8.40 -20.87
N ALA A 10 8.06 7.98 -20.74
CA ALA A 10 7.22 8.30 -19.60
C ALA A 10 7.54 7.44 -18.36
N TYR A 11 8.14 6.26 -18.52
CA TYR A 11 8.48 5.36 -17.41
C TYR A 11 9.90 5.59 -16.88
N GLU A 12 10.87 5.91 -17.74
CA GLU A 12 12.27 6.14 -17.34
C GLU A 12 12.53 7.55 -16.77
N GLY A 13 11.68 8.53 -17.09
CA GLY A 13 11.77 9.91 -16.63
C GLY A 13 10.73 10.27 -15.58
N VAL A 14 10.54 9.46 -14.54
CA VAL A 14 9.64 9.78 -13.41
C VAL A 14 10.39 9.57 -12.08
N ASN A 15 11.62 10.07 -11.99
CA ASN A 15 12.36 10.05 -10.73
C ASN A 15 11.86 11.16 -9.78
N ASN A 16 11.97 10.95 -8.46
CA ASN A 16 11.49 11.87 -7.42
C ASN A 16 12.16 13.27 -7.38
N ASN A 17 13.05 13.59 -8.33
CA ASN A 17 13.84 14.83 -8.38
C ASN A 17 13.61 15.68 -9.63
N GLU A 18 12.60 15.38 -10.43
CA GLU A 18 12.35 16.16 -11.65
C GLU A 18 11.71 17.52 -11.35
N ASN A 19 12.15 18.51 -12.12
CA ASN A 19 11.61 19.87 -12.09
C ASN A 19 10.11 19.82 -12.47
N PRO A 20 9.20 20.40 -11.67
CA PRO A 20 7.76 20.39 -11.94
C PRO A 20 7.38 20.94 -13.33
N GLU A 21 8.17 21.87 -13.89
CA GLU A 21 7.96 22.39 -15.25
C GLU A 21 8.29 21.35 -16.33
N ASP A 22 9.36 20.56 -16.14
CA ASP A 22 9.74 19.49 -17.08
C ASP A 22 8.67 18.39 -17.09
N ALA A 23 8.14 18.03 -15.92
CA ALA A 23 7.01 17.10 -15.79
C ALA A 23 5.74 17.62 -16.48
N LEU A 24 5.48 18.94 -16.43
CA LEU A 24 4.37 19.57 -17.14
C LEU A 24 4.56 19.50 -18.66
N GLU A 25 5.76 19.77 -19.17
CA GLU A 25 6.03 19.67 -20.61
C GLU A 25 5.93 18.21 -21.11
N LEU A 26 6.46 17.25 -20.36
CA LEU A 26 6.29 15.81 -20.66
C LEU A 26 4.82 15.39 -20.64
N PHE A 27 4.04 15.89 -19.69
CA PHE A 27 2.60 15.67 -19.66
C PHE A 27 1.91 16.24 -20.90
N LYS A 28 2.21 17.49 -21.29
CA LYS A 28 1.64 18.10 -22.50
C LYS A 28 1.96 17.29 -23.75
N ILE A 29 3.20 16.81 -23.87
CA ILE A 29 3.62 15.95 -24.99
C ILE A 29 2.84 14.64 -24.96
N SER A 30 2.74 13.99 -23.79
CA SER A 30 2.02 12.71 -23.63
C SER A 30 0.54 12.85 -23.97
N VAL A 31 -0.10 13.93 -23.50
CA VAL A 31 -1.48 14.26 -23.83
C VAL A 31 -1.63 14.61 -25.31
N TYR A 32 -0.70 15.33 -25.93
CA TYR A 32 -0.76 15.65 -27.35
C TYR A 32 -0.62 14.40 -28.23
N VAL A 33 0.30 13.51 -27.89
CA VAL A 33 0.48 12.21 -28.56
C VAL A 33 -0.77 11.35 -28.38
N ALA A 34 -1.36 11.35 -27.18
CA ALA A 34 -2.62 10.67 -26.91
C ALA A 34 -3.80 11.28 -27.69
N LEU A 35 -3.91 12.60 -27.71
CA LEU A 35 -5.02 13.34 -28.32
C LEU A 35 -5.17 13.13 -29.83
N ASP A 36 -4.10 12.76 -30.54
CA ASP A 36 -4.15 12.42 -31.97
C ASP A 36 -5.04 11.18 -32.22
N ASP A 37 -5.27 10.35 -31.19
CA ASP A 37 -6.05 9.11 -31.23
C ASP A 37 -7.42 9.21 -30.50
N ASN A 38 -7.98 10.42 -30.33
CA ASN A 38 -9.33 10.69 -29.80
C ASN A 38 -9.47 10.51 -28.25
N LEU A 39 -9.57 11.62 -27.50
CA LEU A 39 -9.50 11.63 -26.02
C LEU A 39 -10.51 10.72 -25.30
N GLU A 40 -11.66 10.42 -25.92
CA GLU A 40 -12.69 9.56 -25.30
C GLU A 40 -12.23 8.11 -25.19
N ASP A 41 -11.41 7.63 -26.14
CA ASP A 41 -10.91 6.26 -26.18
C ASP A 41 -9.88 5.99 -25.05
N PHE A 42 -9.23 7.06 -24.54
CA PHE A 42 -8.30 7.01 -23.41
C PHE A 42 -8.97 6.70 -22.07
N PHE A 43 -10.28 6.89 -22.00
CA PHE A 43 -11.04 6.78 -20.76
C PHE A 43 -11.97 5.57 -20.75
N VAL A 44 -11.86 4.70 -21.76
CA VAL A 44 -12.63 3.46 -21.86
C VAL A 44 -11.90 2.35 -21.08
N PRO A 45 -12.53 1.72 -20.08
CA PRO A 45 -11.88 0.74 -19.19
C PRO A 45 -11.37 -0.56 -19.86
N GLY A 46 -11.63 -0.76 -21.16
CA GLY A 46 -11.46 -2.05 -21.84
C GLY A 46 -10.10 -2.29 -22.51
N GLU A 47 -9.36 -1.24 -22.86
CA GLU A 47 -8.06 -1.34 -23.52
C GLU A 47 -7.05 -0.41 -22.84
N THR A 48 -6.47 -0.88 -21.74
CA THR A 48 -5.48 -0.12 -20.99
C THR A 48 -4.12 -0.18 -21.68
N SER A 49 -3.69 0.92 -22.28
CA SER A 49 -2.29 1.08 -22.70
C SER A 49 -1.45 1.63 -21.52
N ASP A 50 -0.17 1.24 -21.43
CA ASP A 50 0.77 1.75 -20.42
C ASP A 50 0.81 3.28 -20.34
N ASN A 51 0.49 3.95 -21.45
CA ASN A 51 0.42 5.41 -21.56
C ASN A 51 -0.62 6.04 -20.61
N LEU A 52 -1.74 5.35 -20.33
CA LEU A 52 -2.80 5.87 -19.46
C LEU A 52 -2.38 5.88 -17.99
N SER A 53 -1.68 4.83 -17.56
CA SER A 53 -1.09 4.77 -16.23
C SER A 53 -0.08 5.90 -16.04
N ALA A 54 0.77 6.14 -17.05
CA ALA A 54 1.73 7.24 -17.02
C ALA A 54 1.04 8.62 -16.92
N ILE A 55 0.06 8.91 -17.78
CA ILE A 55 -0.69 10.18 -17.75
C ILE A 55 -1.37 10.38 -16.39
N SER A 56 -2.03 9.34 -15.87
CA SER A 56 -2.66 9.35 -14.54
C SER A 56 -1.64 9.67 -13.45
N SER A 57 -0.47 9.03 -13.47
CA SER A 57 0.57 9.27 -12.47
C SER A 57 1.01 10.73 -12.42
N PHE A 58 1.16 11.40 -13.58
CA PHE A 58 1.51 12.82 -13.63
C PHE A 58 0.42 13.71 -13.03
N ILE A 59 -0.86 13.43 -13.34
CA ILE A 59 -2.00 14.20 -12.84
C ILE A 59 -2.06 14.15 -11.31
N TRP A 60 -1.86 12.97 -10.73
CA TRP A 60 -2.03 12.80 -9.29
C TRP A 60 -0.78 13.13 -8.47
N ARG A 61 0.39 13.19 -9.10
CA ARG A 61 1.67 13.46 -8.44
C ARG A 61 2.11 14.92 -8.50
N VAL A 62 1.85 15.63 -9.60
CA VAL A 62 2.45 16.94 -9.86
C VAL A 62 1.38 18.04 -9.82
N PRO A 63 1.40 18.96 -8.84
CA PRO A 63 0.39 20.02 -8.71
C PRO A 63 0.18 20.85 -9.98
N LEU A 64 1.26 21.18 -10.70
CA LEU A 64 1.18 21.96 -11.94
C LEU A 64 0.46 21.19 -13.05
N VAL A 65 0.68 19.88 -13.15
CA VAL A 65 0.00 19.02 -14.12
C VAL A 65 -1.49 18.94 -13.80
N HIS A 66 -1.84 18.69 -12.53
CA HIS A 66 -3.24 18.67 -12.10
C HIS A 66 -3.96 19.99 -12.41
N GLN A 67 -3.31 21.12 -12.11
CA GLN A 67 -3.85 22.44 -12.40
C GLN A 67 -4.01 22.67 -13.91
N TYR A 68 -3.05 22.23 -14.72
CA TYR A 68 -3.16 22.33 -16.16
C TYR A 68 -4.31 21.48 -16.70
N ALA A 69 -4.45 20.23 -16.26
CA ALA A 69 -5.54 19.35 -16.65
C ALA A 69 -6.91 19.95 -16.25
N THR A 70 -7.05 20.40 -15.01
CA THR A 70 -8.32 20.95 -14.49
C THR A 70 -8.66 22.35 -14.98
N LYS A 71 -7.70 23.14 -15.50
CA LYS A 71 -7.96 24.48 -16.08
C LYS A 71 -8.02 24.48 -17.59
N SER A 72 -7.03 23.89 -18.25
CA SER A 72 -6.88 23.92 -19.70
C SER A 72 -7.76 22.86 -20.38
N LEU A 73 -7.96 21.71 -19.73
CA LEU A 73 -8.81 20.63 -20.20
C LEU A 73 -10.11 20.51 -19.40
N ALA A 74 -10.44 21.52 -18.58
CA ALA A 74 -11.54 21.52 -17.61
C ALA A 74 -12.86 21.00 -18.16
N LYS A 75 -13.23 21.50 -19.35
CA LYS A 75 -14.50 21.17 -20.01
C LYS A 75 -14.59 19.68 -20.31
N THR A 76 -13.48 19.05 -20.71
CA THR A 76 -13.46 17.63 -21.02
C THR A 76 -13.23 16.81 -19.76
N TYR A 77 -12.26 17.18 -18.92
CA TYR A 77 -11.86 16.43 -17.72
C TYR A 77 -13.01 16.20 -16.74
N HIS A 78 -13.78 17.24 -16.39
CA HIS A 78 -14.89 17.09 -15.45
C HIS A 78 -16.16 16.48 -16.07
N GLN A 79 -16.21 16.31 -17.38
CA GLN A 79 -17.30 15.60 -18.08
C GLN A 79 -17.04 14.08 -18.15
N LEU A 80 -15.81 13.64 -17.89
CA LEU A 80 -15.48 12.22 -17.89
C LEU A 80 -16.21 11.47 -16.76
N PRO A 81 -16.60 10.21 -17.01
CA PRO A 81 -17.05 9.30 -15.95
C PRO A 81 -16.03 9.20 -14.81
N LEU A 82 -16.48 8.79 -13.62
CA LEU A 82 -15.57 8.70 -12.47
C LEU A 82 -14.55 7.58 -12.67
N GLU A 83 -14.99 6.47 -13.26
CA GLU A 83 -14.15 5.32 -13.60
C GLU A 83 -12.98 5.77 -14.48
N ALA A 84 -13.27 6.53 -15.53
CA ALA A 84 -12.26 7.11 -16.40
C ALA A 84 -11.21 7.97 -15.66
N ARG A 85 -11.65 8.78 -14.69
CA ARG A 85 -10.77 9.70 -13.98
C ARG A 85 -9.87 8.99 -12.96
N TYR A 86 -10.36 7.90 -12.36
CA TYR A 86 -9.74 7.30 -11.18
C TYR A 86 -9.28 5.85 -11.36
N ALA A 87 -9.64 5.16 -12.46
CA ALA A 87 -9.30 3.74 -12.69
C ALA A 87 -7.80 3.43 -12.78
N HIS A 88 -6.97 4.46 -12.95
CA HIS A 88 -5.51 4.34 -13.06
C HIS A 88 -4.78 5.08 -11.93
N LEU A 89 -5.44 5.30 -10.79
CA LEU A 89 -4.75 5.81 -9.60
C LEU A 89 -3.64 4.83 -9.18
N ASP A 90 -2.41 5.32 -9.11
CA ASP A 90 -1.33 4.63 -8.42
C ASP A 90 -1.08 5.32 -7.08
N TRP A 91 -1.50 4.67 -5.99
CA TRP A 91 -1.33 5.20 -4.64
C TRP A 91 0.14 5.56 -4.33
N SER A 92 1.11 4.90 -4.94
CA SER A 92 2.53 5.22 -4.74
C SER A 92 2.91 6.62 -5.24
N GLN A 93 2.15 7.16 -6.19
CA GLN A 93 2.41 8.44 -6.86
C GLN A 93 1.43 9.56 -6.44
N VAL A 94 0.30 9.21 -5.81
CA VAL A 94 -0.73 10.18 -5.44
C VAL A 94 -0.22 11.18 -4.39
N ASP A 95 -0.41 12.47 -4.69
CA ASP A 95 -0.49 13.53 -3.69
C ASP A 95 -1.93 13.52 -3.10
N PRO A 96 -2.07 13.21 -1.80
CA PRO A 96 -3.38 13.08 -1.16
C PRO A 96 -4.17 14.39 -1.13
N GLN A 97 -3.51 15.54 -1.12
CA GLN A 97 -4.18 16.84 -1.08
C GLN A 97 -4.74 17.20 -2.46
N ILE A 98 -4.01 16.90 -3.53
CA ILE A 98 -4.51 17.03 -4.91
C ILE A 98 -5.76 16.17 -5.10
N LEU A 99 -5.66 14.88 -4.79
CA LEU A 99 -6.77 13.95 -4.98
C LEU A 99 -7.98 14.35 -4.13
N LEU A 100 -7.77 14.72 -2.86
CA LEU A 100 -8.86 15.14 -1.97
C LEU A 100 -9.55 16.41 -2.49
N ASN A 101 -8.80 17.41 -2.96
CA ASN A 101 -9.35 18.62 -3.55
C ASN A 101 -10.18 18.31 -4.81
N ASP A 102 -9.65 17.42 -5.65
CA ASP A 102 -10.31 17.01 -6.89
C ASP A 102 -11.66 16.31 -6.61
N ILE A 103 -11.66 15.33 -5.70
CA ILE A 103 -12.86 14.63 -5.23
C ILE A 103 -13.90 15.62 -4.68
N GLN A 104 -13.46 16.58 -3.85
CA GLN A 104 -14.36 17.56 -3.23
C GLN A 104 -14.98 18.55 -4.23
N ASN A 105 -14.33 18.77 -5.37
CA ASN A 105 -14.86 19.60 -6.44
C ASN A 105 -15.92 18.88 -7.30
N VAL A 106 -16.02 17.55 -7.21
CA VAL A 106 -17.05 16.79 -7.92
C VAL A 106 -18.38 16.90 -7.17
N LYS A 107 -19.32 17.65 -7.76
CA LYS A 107 -20.62 17.91 -7.13
C LYS A 107 -21.41 16.61 -6.93
N GLY A 108 -21.69 16.30 -5.66
CA GLY A 108 -22.55 15.17 -5.27
C GLY A 108 -21.83 13.83 -5.13
N LEU A 109 -20.53 13.74 -5.43
CA LEU A 109 -19.75 12.52 -5.29
C LEU A 109 -19.73 12.06 -3.82
N GLN A 110 -20.27 10.87 -3.56
CA GLN A 110 -20.21 10.26 -2.24
C GLN A 110 -18.98 9.35 -2.13
N PRO A 111 -18.46 9.15 -0.90
CA PRO A 111 -17.40 8.17 -0.66
C PRO A 111 -17.68 6.78 -1.22
N ALA A 112 -18.93 6.32 -1.14
CA ALA A 112 -19.34 5.01 -1.64
C ALA A 112 -19.20 4.89 -3.17
N ASP A 113 -19.51 5.95 -3.91
CA ASP A 113 -19.38 5.97 -5.38
C ASP A 113 -17.91 5.85 -5.78
N PHE A 114 -17.02 6.56 -5.09
CA PHE A 114 -15.58 6.44 -5.32
C PHE A 114 -15.05 5.05 -4.93
N CYS A 115 -15.55 4.48 -3.83
CA CYS A 115 -15.16 3.14 -3.40
C CYS A 115 -15.57 2.03 -4.37
N ALA A 116 -16.60 2.24 -5.20
CA ALA A 116 -16.96 1.30 -6.26
C ALA A 116 -15.94 1.26 -7.41
N ILE A 117 -15.09 2.28 -7.52
CA ILE A 117 -14.04 2.41 -8.54
C ILE A 117 -12.70 1.86 -8.00
N LEU A 118 -12.52 1.92 -6.67
CA LEU A 118 -11.45 1.17 -6.03
C LEU A 118 -11.61 -0.30 -6.42
N ASP A 119 -10.50 -0.95 -6.77
CA ASP A 119 -10.47 -2.34 -7.25
C ASP A 119 -10.72 -2.52 -8.76
N SER A 120 -10.60 -1.47 -9.57
CA SER A 120 -10.44 -1.65 -11.02
C SER A 120 -9.08 -2.28 -11.38
N SER A 121 -8.07 -2.10 -10.53
CA SER A 121 -6.73 -2.70 -10.64
C SER A 121 -6.08 -2.89 -9.28
N TRP A 122 -4.92 -3.57 -9.25
CA TRP A 122 -4.12 -3.69 -8.04
C TRP A 122 -3.64 -2.32 -7.53
N GLU A 123 -3.20 -1.44 -8.43
CA GLU A 123 -2.66 -0.13 -8.12
C GLU A 123 -3.69 0.77 -7.45
N THR A 124 -4.96 0.65 -7.86
CA THR A 124 -6.11 1.40 -7.32
C THR A 124 -6.75 0.74 -6.10
N SER A 125 -6.39 -0.51 -5.79
CA SER A 125 -7.04 -1.29 -4.73
C SER A 125 -6.94 -0.66 -3.35
N LEU A 126 -7.88 -1.03 -2.47
CA LEU A 126 -7.86 -0.63 -1.07
C LEU A 126 -6.61 -1.16 -0.33
N GLU A 127 -6.13 -2.33 -0.72
CA GLU A 127 -4.94 -2.98 -0.18
C GLU A 127 -3.69 -2.16 -0.48
N ASN A 128 -3.56 -1.68 -1.72
CA ASN A 128 -2.45 -0.83 -2.11
C ASN A 128 -2.57 0.59 -1.51
N PHE A 129 -3.79 1.09 -1.31
CA PHE A 129 -4.04 2.31 -0.52
C PHE A 129 -3.51 2.14 0.91
N ALA A 130 -3.90 1.07 1.60
CA ALA A 130 -3.50 0.81 2.98
C ALA A 130 -1.97 0.61 3.09
N LYS A 131 -1.36 -0.08 2.12
CA LYS A 131 0.10 -0.19 1.99
C LYS A 131 0.75 1.19 1.87
N ARG A 132 0.27 2.05 0.97
CA ARG A 132 0.83 3.41 0.85
C ARG A 132 0.64 4.21 2.13
N TYR A 133 -0.53 4.12 2.73
CA TYR A 133 -0.86 4.81 3.96
C TYR A 133 0.08 4.40 5.11
N SER A 134 0.36 3.11 5.26
CA SER A 134 1.36 2.64 6.24
C SER A 134 2.79 3.09 5.89
N TYR A 135 3.14 3.16 4.61
CA TYR A 135 4.46 3.65 4.20
C TYR A 135 4.68 5.09 4.68
N VAL A 136 3.71 5.98 4.42
CA VAL A 136 3.75 7.38 4.85
C VAL A 136 3.84 7.51 6.37
N SER A 137 3.13 6.66 7.13
CA SER A 137 3.28 6.64 8.59
C SER A 137 4.69 6.25 9.05
N SER A 138 5.34 5.31 8.35
CA SER A 138 6.64 4.77 8.75
C SER A 138 7.83 5.66 8.38
N THR A 139 7.72 6.47 7.34
CA THR A 139 8.84 7.27 6.82
C THR A 139 9.17 8.50 7.65
N ARG A 140 8.44 8.75 8.77
CA ARG A 140 8.58 9.96 9.61
C ARG A 140 8.59 11.25 8.81
N LEU A 141 7.88 11.26 7.67
CA LEU A 141 7.64 12.48 6.92
C LEU A 141 6.99 13.50 7.88
N ASP A 142 7.26 14.78 7.62
CA ASP A 142 6.78 15.87 8.45
C ASP A 142 5.28 15.70 8.75
N VAL A 143 4.84 16.09 9.95
CA VAL A 143 3.43 16.01 10.38
C VAL A 143 2.51 16.67 9.34
N SER A 144 3.03 17.67 8.64
CA SER A 144 2.38 18.34 7.51
C SER A 144 2.02 17.42 6.34
N GLU A 145 2.82 16.39 6.04
CA GLU A 145 2.57 15.41 4.97
C GLU A 145 1.64 14.27 5.40
N GLN A 146 1.62 13.93 6.70
CA GLN A 146 0.73 12.89 7.21
C GLN A 146 -0.74 13.34 7.23
N PHE A 147 -0.98 14.63 7.51
CA PHE A 147 -2.32 15.15 7.72
C PHE A 147 -3.24 15.04 6.47
N PRO A 148 -2.79 15.35 5.25
CA PRO A 148 -3.56 15.08 4.03
C PRO A 148 -3.93 13.61 3.85
N TRP A 149 -2.99 12.68 4.11
CA TRP A 149 -3.25 11.24 4.01
C TRP A 149 -4.31 10.78 5.00
N ARG A 150 -4.27 11.25 6.25
CA ARG A 150 -5.32 10.92 7.24
C ARG A 150 -6.70 11.44 6.84
N LYS A 151 -6.78 12.65 6.27
CA LYS A 151 -8.05 13.19 5.74
C LYS A 151 -8.58 12.34 4.60
N LEU A 152 -7.72 11.98 3.66
CA LEU A 152 -8.07 11.14 2.53
C LEU A 152 -8.51 9.74 3.01
N ALA A 153 -7.79 9.14 3.95
CA ALA A 153 -8.14 7.87 4.58
C ALA A 153 -9.54 7.91 5.19
N ARG A 154 -9.83 8.90 6.03
CA ARG A 154 -11.17 9.06 6.63
C ARG A 154 -12.26 9.26 5.59
N TRP A 155 -11.96 9.97 4.50
CA TRP A 155 -12.94 10.17 3.42
C TRP A 155 -13.21 8.87 2.68
N ILE A 156 -12.18 8.15 2.24
CA ILE A 156 -12.29 6.86 1.55
C ILE A 156 -12.99 5.85 2.44
N LEU A 157 -12.48 5.64 3.66
CA LEU A 157 -12.99 4.65 4.60
C LEU A 157 -14.48 4.86 4.89
N ARG A 158 -15.00 6.09 4.93
CA ARG A 158 -16.46 6.32 5.06
C ARG A 158 -17.28 5.60 4.00
N GLY A 159 -16.79 5.49 2.77
CA GLY A 159 -17.45 4.79 1.68
C GLY A 159 -17.26 3.27 1.67
N VAL A 160 -16.18 2.78 2.29
CA VAL A 160 -15.89 1.35 2.36
C VAL A 160 -16.76 0.68 3.43
N SER A 161 -17.45 -0.40 3.05
CA SER A 161 -18.18 -1.24 3.99
C SER A 161 -17.23 -1.99 4.91
N LEU A 162 -17.73 -2.41 6.07
CA LEU A 162 -16.91 -3.19 6.99
C LEU A 162 -16.50 -4.53 6.37
N GLU A 163 -17.44 -5.16 5.66
CA GLU A 163 -17.21 -6.40 4.95
C GLU A 163 -16.09 -6.24 3.91
N ARG A 164 -16.08 -5.14 3.13
CA ARG A 164 -15.01 -4.88 2.15
C ARG A 164 -13.66 -4.61 2.81
N LEU A 165 -13.60 -3.94 3.96
CA LEU A 165 -12.35 -3.73 4.69
C LEU A 165 -11.66 -5.03 5.07
N SER A 166 -12.44 -6.06 5.38
CA SER A 166 -11.98 -7.41 5.73
C SER A 166 -12.06 -8.41 4.58
N MET A 167 -12.34 -7.97 3.35
CA MET A 167 -12.26 -8.84 2.18
C MET A 167 -10.81 -9.02 1.73
N LYS A 168 -10.49 -10.22 1.26
CA LYS A 168 -9.24 -10.49 0.55
C LYS A 168 -9.54 -10.44 -0.95
N THR A 169 -9.15 -9.37 -1.63
CA THR A 169 -9.66 -9.11 -3.01
C THR A 169 -8.68 -9.48 -4.11
N PHE A 170 -7.41 -9.07 -4.00
CA PHE A 170 -6.46 -9.25 -5.09
C PHE A 170 -5.41 -10.31 -4.82
N GLU A 171 -5.14 -11.12 -5.83
CA GLU A 171 -3.88 -11.86 -5.91
C GLU A 171 -2.77 -10.84 -6.13
N ASN A 172 -1.91 -10.66 -5.13
CA ASN A 172 -0.65 -10.00 -5.40
C ASN A 172 0.22 -10.89 -6.32
N TRP A 173 1.32 -10.36 -6.85
CA TRP A 173 2.33 -11.10 -7.62
C TRP A 173 2.90 -12.35 -6.91
N GLU A 174 2.67 -12.49 -5.60
CA GLU A 174 3.02 -13.67 -4.78
C GLU A 174 1.84 -14.65 -4.62
N GLY A 175 0.70 -14.43 -5.28
CA GLY A 175 -0.51 -15.27 -5.19
C GLY A 175 -1.26 -15.18 -3.87
N ASN A 176 -1.06 -14.12 -3.09
CA ASN A 176 -1.63 -13.99 -1.74
C ASN A 176 -2.75 -12.96 -1.70
N HIS A 177 -3.86 -13.36 -1.06
CA HIS A 177 -4.98 -12.47 -0.76
C HIS A 177 -4.86 -11.98 0.68
N LEU A 178 -4.52 -10.69 0.85
CA LEU A 178 -4.44 -10.04 2.16
C LEU A 178 -5.61 -9.04 2.29
N THR A 179 -6.08 -8.82 3.52
CA THR A 179 -6.97 -7.68 3.80
C THR A 179 -6.19 -6.37 3.69
N ALA A 180 -6.88 -5.23 3.71
CA ALA A 180 -6.23 -3.92 3.71
C ALA A 180 -5.24 -3.77 4.90
N LEU A 181 -5.64 -4.22 6.09
CA LEU A 181 -4.80 -4.20 7.29
C LEU A 181 -3.54 -5.06 7.12
N PHE A 182 -3.69 -6.32 6.69
CA PHE A 182 -2.54 -7.21 6.55
C PHE A 182 -1.64 -6.83 5.39
N SER A 183 -2.19 -6.23 4.32
CA SER A 183 -1.38 -5.66 3.23
C SER A 183 -0.47 -4.54 3.74
N ALA A 184 -1.03 -3.64 4.55
CA ALA A 184 -0.27 -2.56 5.16
C ALA A 184 0.77 -3.04 6.18
N LEU A 185 0.44 -4.10 6.94
CA LEU A 185 1.39 -4.71 7.87
C LEU A 185 2.51 -5.45 7.16
N PHE A 186 2.26 -6.28 6.16
CA PHE A 186 3.28 -7.21 5.64
C PHE A 186 4.00 -6.75 4.37
N LEU A 187 3.40 -5.89 3.53
CA LEU A 187 3.96 -5.55 2.21
C LEU A 187 4.90 -4.34 2.22
N ILE A 188 5.33 -3.90 3.39
CA ILE A 188 6.21 -2.74 3.56
C ILE A 188 7.48 -3.20 4.23
N LYS A 189 8.60 -2.91 3.57
CA LYS A 189 9.91 -3.19 4.13
C LYS A 189 10.18 -2.25 5.29
N ARG A 190 10.47 -2.80 6.46
CA ARG A 190 10.75 -2.01 7.67
C ARG A 190 12.19 -2.22 8.14
N SER A 191 12.70 -1.25 8.89
CA SER A 191 13.96 -1.44 9.60
C SER A 191 13.73 -2.43 10.75
N PRO A 192 14.60 -3.43 10.96
CA PRO A 192 14.39 -4.42 12.03
C PRO A 192 14.34 -3.77 13.42
N ARG A 193 15.06 -2.66 13.62
CA ARG A 193 15.09 -1.92 14.90
C ARG A 193 13.81 -1.15 15.20
N MET A 194 13.04 -0.82 14.16
CA MET A 194 11.88 0.07 14.26
C MET A 194 10.56 -0.67 14.02
N CYS A 195 10.62 -1.94 13.61
CA CYS A 195 9.49 -2.67 13.07
C CYS A 195 8.26 -2.72 14.00
N GLU A 196 8.46 -3.06 15.27
CA GLU A 196 7.38 -3.10 16.27
C GLU A 196 6.76 -1.71 16.49
N ARG A 197 7.60 -0.68 16.55
CA ARG A 197 7.15 0.70 16.70
C ARG A 197 6.39 1.18 15.47
N ASP A 198 6.94 1.00 14.28
CA ASP A 198 6.35 1.43 13.01
C ASP A 198 5.01 0.72 12.75
N THR A 199 4.92 -0.58 13.07
CA THR A 199 3.67 -1.34 12.96
C THR A 199 2.63 -0.88 13.99
N SER A 200 3.05 -0.55 15.22
CA SER A 200 2.16 -0.01 16.26
C SER A 200 1.66 1.40 15.93
N GLU A 201 2.53 2.29 15.44
CA GLU A 201 2.17 3.65 15.01
C GLU A 201 1.18 3.61 13.84
N PHE A 202 1.47 2.80 12.81
CA PHE A 202 0.54 2.57 11.71
C PHE A 202 -0.81 2.04 12.23
N LEU A 203 -0.79 1.01 13.07
CA LEU A 203 -2.01 0.38 13.58
C LEU A 203 -2.89 1.39 14.33
N SER A 204 -2.29 2.20 15.21
CA SER A 204 -3.02 3.26 15.93
C SER A 204 -3.70 4.23 14.95
N MET A 205 -2.94 4.76 13.98
CA MET A 205 -3.47 5.72 13.01
C MET A 205 -4.55 5.12 12.11
N TRP A 206 -4.36 3.88 11.67
CA TRP A 206 -5.34 3.16 10.87
C TRP A 206 -6.65 2.97 11.64
N LEU A 207 -6.58 2.47 12.87
CA LEU A 207 -7.76 2.21 13.70
C LEU A 207 -8.49 3.49 14.09
N GLU A 208 -7.76 4.56 14.43
CA GLU A 208 -8.35 5.90 14.66
C GLU A 208 -9.15 6.38 13.44
N ASP A 209 -8.63 6.16 12.24
CA ASP A 209 -9.27 6.62 11.00
C ASP A 209 -10.42 5.73 10.55
N VAL A 210 -10.33 4.41 10.79
CA VAL A 210 -11.45 3.46 10.64
C VAL A 210 -12.58 3.83 11.61
N GLN A 211 -12.27 4.06 12.89
CA GLN A 211 -13.26 4.46 13.90
C GLN A 211 -13.88 5.81 13.56
N SER A 212 -13.07 6.81 13.19
CA SER A 212 -13.53 8.15 12.76
C SER A 212 -14.41 8.12 11.51
N SER A 213 -14.38 7.02 10.76
CA SER A 213 -15.23 6.78 9.60
C SER A 213 -16.54 6.07 9.94
N GLY A 214 -16.84 5.90 11.23
CA GLY A 214 -18.08 5.36 11.77
C GLY A 214 -18.12 3.83 11.84
N LYS A 215 -16.98 3.14 11.81
CA LYS A 215 -16.93 1.67 11.84
C LYS A 215 -16.77 1.17 13.27
N ASP A 216 -17.42 0.06 13.54
CA ASP A 216 -17.29 -0.68 14.80
C ASP A 216 -15.96 -1.46 14.80
N LEU A 217 -15.00 -0.98 15.59
CA LEU A 217 -13.69 -1.62 15.71
C LEU A 217 -13.75 -3.00 16.36
N ALA A 218 -14.73 -3.28 17.22
CA ALA A 218 -14.86 -4.61 17.82
C ALA A 218 -15.34 -5.62 16.77
N LYS A 219 -16.33 -5.25 15.95
CA LYS A 219 -16.77 -6.08 14.81
C LYS A 219 -15.63 -6.24 13.79
N TYR A 220 -14.94 -5.16 13.44
CA TYR A 220 -13.78 -5.18 12.53
C TYR A 220 -12.69 -6.15 13.02
N GLY A 221 -12.28 -6.01 14.29
CA GLY A 221 -11.25 -6.86 14.88
C GLY A 221 -11.66 -8.33 14.97
N SER A 222 -12.94 -8.61 15.19
CA SER A 222 -13.43 -9.99 15.16
C SER A 222 -13.27 -10.64 13.77
N GLN A 223 -13.56 -9.89 12.70
CA GLN A 223 -13.43 -10.37 11.31
C GLN A 223 -11.96 -10.56 10.93
N GLU A 224 -11.10 -9.58 11.21
CA GLU A 224 -9.66 -9.70 10.98
C GLU A 224 -9.05 -10.87 11.77
N LYS A 225 -9.51 -11.12 13.00
CA LYS A 225 -9.02 -12.24 13.81
C LYS A 225 -9.48 -13.58 13.27
N GLU A 226 -10.72 -13.70 12.84
CA GLU A 226 -11.22 -14.92 12.18
C GLU A 226 -10.41 -15.23 10.92
N ILE A 227 -10.15 -14.21 10.10
CA ILE A 227 -9.31 -14.33 8.90
C ILE A 227 -7.89 -14.77 9.24
N PHE A 228 -7.27 -14.15 10.24
CA PHE A 228 -5.93 -14.50 10.70
C PHE A 228 -5.87 -15.95 11.20
N MET A 229 -6.83 -16.36 12.03
CA MET A 229 -6.87 -17.72 12.59
C MET A 229 -7.18 -18.79 11.55
N GLY A 230 -7.94 -18.45 10.50
CA GLY A 230 -8.33 -19.35 9.42
C GLY A 230 -7.30 -19.49 8.29
N ASP A 231 -6.29 -18.62 8.24
CA ASP A 231 -5.30 -18.59 7.15
C ASP A 231 -3.89 -18.91 7.64
N LYS A 232 -3.44 -20.14 7.36
CA LYS A 232 -2.10 -20.59 7.74
C LYS A 232 -0.99 -19.83 7.01
N LEU A 233 -1.19 -19.45 5.74
CA LEU A 233 -0.19 -18.69 4.99
C LEU A 233 0.01 -17.31 5.59
N LEU A 234 -1.07 -16.69 6.07
CA LEU A 234 -1.01 -15.42 6.78
C LEU A 234 -0.32 -15.56 8.15
N GLN A 235 -0.57 -16.64 8.90
CA GLN A 235 0.10 -16.90 10.17
C GLN A 235 1.59 -17.18 10.01
N ASP A 236 1.99 -17.81 8.91
CA ASP A 236 3.39 -18.13 8.59
C ASP A 236 4.12 -16.93 7.95
N ARG A 237 3.38 -15.88 7.56
CA ARG A 237 3.93 -14.69 6.90
C ARG A 237 4.79 -13.87 7.86
N ARG A 238 5.95 -13.46 7.35
CA ARG A 238 6.94 -12.63 8.07
C ARG A 238 6.97 -11.23 7.51
N LEU A 239 7.32 -10.27 8.36
CA LEU A 239 7.58 -8.90 7.93
C LEU A 239 8.78 -8.86 6.99
N ASP A 240 8.68 -8.14 5.89
CA ASP A 240 9.84 -7.89 5.05
C ASP A 240 10.75 -6.85 5.74
N VAL A 241 12.04 -7.14 5.84
CA VAL A 241 13.00 -6.33 6.58
C VAL A 241 14.04 -5.78 5.60
N LEU A 242 14.27 -4.47 5.62
CA LEU A 242 15.34 -3.86 4.83
C LEU A 242 16.69 -4.37 5.36
N PHE A 243 17.37 -5.19 4.57
CA PHE A 243 18.76 -5.55 4.83
C PHE A 243 19.66 -4.36 4.55
N ASP A 244 20.41 -3.94 5.56
CA ASP A 244 21.58 -3.11 5.34
C ASP A 244 22.66 -3.97 4.67
N TYR A 245 22.99 -3.67 3.42
CA TYR A 245 24.03 -4.34 2.63
C TYR A 245 25.42 -4.31 3.31
N SER A 246 25.58 -3.50 4.36
CA SER A 246 26.80 -3.37 5.16
C SER A 246 27.04 -4.53 6.14
N PHE A 247 26.04 -5.38 6.43
CA PHE A 247 26.18 -6.50 7.37
C PHE A 247 26.23 -7.85 6.67
N PRO A 248 27.17 -8.75 7.04
CA PRO A 248 27.30 -10.05 6.40
C PRO A 248 26.07 -10.90 6.70
N LYS A 249 25.29 -11.22 5.65
CA LYS A 249 24.32 -12.34 5.46
C LYS A 249 23.76 -13.07 6.69
N ILE A 250 23.50 -12.40 7.82
CA ILE A 250 22.59 -12.94 8.82
C ILE A 250 21.23 -12.77 8.16
N SER A 251 20.67 -13.88 7.68
CA SER A 251 19.28 -13.96 7.23
C SER A 251 18.40 -13.71 8.45
N TRP A 252 18.21 -12.44 8.80
CA TRP A 252 17.13 -12.04 9.69
C TRP A 252 15.85 -12.39 8.94
N THR A 253 15.32 -13.58 9.19
CA THR A 253 13.94 -13.85 8.81
C THR A 253 13.11 -12.85 9.62
N GLY A 254 12.18 -12.17 8.96
CA GLY A 254 11.39 -11.15 9.61
C GLY A 254 10.60 -11.69 10.80
N MET A 255 10.12 -10.76 11.64
CA MET A 255 9.19 -11.10 12.71
C MET A 255 7.90 -11.66 12.12
N ARG A 256 7.33 -12.66 12.78
CA ARG A 256 6.04 -13.27 12.43
C ARG A 256 4.96 -12.75 13.37
N LEU A 257 3.77 -12.46 12.85
CA LEU A 257 2.65 -12.11 13.73
C LEU A 257 2.18 -13.40 14.43
N VAL A 258 2.33 -13.46 15.75
CA VAL A 258 1.92 -14.64 16.54
C VAL A 258 0.46 -14.54 16.91
N SER A 259 0.04 -13.37 17.36
CA SER A 259 -1.36 -13.07 17.72
C SER A 259 -1.59 -11.58 17.79
N PHE A 260 -2.86 -11.18 17.93
CA PHE A 260 -3.20 -9.82 18.31
C PHE A 260 -4.48 -9.78 19.16
N THR A 261 -4.59 -8.75 19.98
CA THR A 261 -5.83 -8.38 20.68
C THR A 261 -6.57 -7.30 19.91
N TYR A 262 -7.88 -7.19 20.14
CA TYR A 262 -8.70 -6.11 19.60
C TYR A 262 -9.79 -5.72 20.59
N GLY A 263 -10.33 -4.52 20.41
CA GLY A 263 -11.47 -4.01 21.18
C GLY A 263 -12.13 -2.81 20.50
N PRO A 264 -13.10 -2.16 21.16
CA PRO A 264 -13.85 -1.03 20.61
C PRO A 264 -13.01 0.24 20.45
N GLN A 265 -11.87 0.37 21.13
CA GLN A 265 -10.95 1.50 21.02
C GLN A 265 -9.65 1.11 20.32
N PRO A 266 -8.98 2.04 19.60
CA PRO A 266 -7.69 1.79 18.99
C PRO A 266 -6.64 1.22 19.96
N GLU A 267 -6.63 1.66 21.22
CA GLU A 267 -5.66 1.27 22.25
C GLU A 267 -5.85 -0.18 22.75
N ASP A 268 -7.02 -0.78 22.50
CA ASP A 268 -7.30 -2.18 22.83
C ASP A 268 -6.57 -3.15 21.88
N TRP A 269 -6.09 -2.63 20.74
CA TRP A 269 -5.41 -3.42 19.73
C TRP A 269 -3.91 -3.50 20.00
N LYS A 270 -3.39 -4.73 20.09
CA LYS A 270 -1.97 -4.98 20.34
C LYS A 270 -1.50 -6.13 19.47
N LEU A 271 -0.42 -5.91 18.73
CA LEU A 271 0.24 -6.93 17.93
C LEU A 271 1.29 -7.64 18.77
N VAL A 272 1.32 -8.96 18.70
CA VAL A 272 2.36 -9.79 19.34
C VAL A 272 3.20 -10.40 18.24
N TRP A 273 4.43 -9.91 18.12
CA TRP A 273 5.39 -10.35 17.13
C TRP A 273 6.37 -11.35 17.75
N GLY A 274 6.63 -12.46 17.06
CA GLY A 274 7.60 -13.48 17.44
C GLY A 274 8.86 -13.41 16.58
N LEU A 275 10.02 -13.60 17.21
CA LEU A 275 11.29 -13.76 16.51
C LEU A 275 11.53 -15.24 16.20
N GLU A 276 12.18 -15.52 15.07
CA GLU A 276 12.53 -16.90 14.69
C GLU A 276 13.48 -17.56 15.69
N ALA A 277 14.34 -16.78 16.35
CA ALA A 277 15.25 -17.30 17.37
C ALA A 277 14.50 -17.97 18.54
N GLU A 278 13.28 -17.54 18.85
CA GLU A 278 12.45 -18.17 19.87
C GLU A 278 11.89 -19.52 19.40
N GLU A 279 11.64 -19.68 18.10
CA GLU A 279 11.18 -20.95 17.51
C GLU A 279 12.30 -22.00 17.60
N TYR A 280 13.57 -21.61 17.41
CA TYR A 280 14.72 -22.51 17.57
C TYR A 280 15.22 -22.64 19.02
N ALA A 281 14.74 -21.82 19.96
CA ALA A 281 15.15 -21.95 21.36
C ALA A 281 14.71 -23.32 21.92
N GLY A 282 13.54 -23.81 21.51
CA GLY A 282 13.07 -25.15 21.86
C GLY A 282 13.99 -26.25 21.33
N ASP A 283 14.34 -26.19 20.04
CA ASP A 283 15.28 -27.14 19.42
C ASP A 283 16.68 -27.06 20.06
N PHE A 284 17.15 -25.86 20.37
CA PHE A 284 18.40 -25.64 21.06
C PHE A 284 18.40 -26.30 22.44
N TRP A 285 17.39 -26.03 23.28
CA TRP A 285 17.30 -26.64 24.61
C TRP A 285 17.09 -28.14 24.52
N TYR A 286 16.31 -28.62 23.55
CA TYR A 286 16.16 -30.05 23.30
C TYR A 286 17.50 -30.71 22.95
N LEU A 287 18.33 -30.09 22.12
CA LEU A 287 19.68 -30.58 21.78
C LEU A 287 20.66 -30.51 22.96
N VAL A 288 20.51 -29.53 23.84
CA VAL A 288 21.32 -29.41 25.07
C VAL A 288 20.95 -30.52 26.06
N GLU A 289 19.65 -30.79 26.24
CA GLU A 289 19.13 -31.82 27.15
C GLU A 289 19.27 -33.24 26.59
N ASN A 290 19.15 -33.39 25.27
CA ASN A 290 19.23 -34.64 24.53
C ASN A 290 20.34 -34.52 23.46
N PRO A 291 21.61 -34.42 23.86
CA PRO A 291 22.70 -34.29 22.92
C PRO A 291 22.67 -35.47 21.95
N PRO A 292 22.80 -35.23 20.62
CA PRO A 292 22.87 -36.30 19.65
C PRO A 292 23.90 -37.34 20.11
N LEU A 293 23.55 -38.63 20.07
CA LEU A 293 24.45 -39.71 20.45
C LEU A 293 25.80 -39.47 19.79
N ARG A 294 26.84 -39.23 20.59
CA ARG A 294 28.21 -39.11 20.09
C ARG A 294 28.51 -40.41 19.35
N ILE A 295 28.57 -40.36 18.03
CA ILE A 295 28.99 -41.50 17.24
C ILE A 295 30.45 -41.78 17.65
N PRO A 296 30.75 -42.96 18.23
CA PRO A 296 32.12 -43.29 18.60
C PRO A 296 33.01 -43.20 17.36
N GLY A 297 34.03 -42.34 17.37
CA GLY A 297 34.92 -42.08 16.23
C GLY A 297 35.00 -40.63 15.75
N GLY A 298 34.24 -39.70 16.33
CA GLY A 298 34.43 -38.26 16.11
C GLY A 298 35.79 -37.81 16.66
N TRP A 299 36.60 -37.15 15.82
CA TRP A 299 37.97 -36.73 16.10
C TRP A 299 38.11 -36.10 17.49
N VAL A 300 38.97 -36.71 18.32
CA VAL A 300 39.48 -36.08 19.54
C VAL A 300 40.53 -35.09 19.06
N GLU A 301 40.35 -33.79 19.33
CA GLU A 301 41.45 -32.85 19.20
C GLU A 301 42.35 -33.05 20.41
N ASP A 302 43.56 -33.56 20.16
CA ASP A 302 44.60 -33.76 21.17
C ASP A 302 45.20 -32.39 21.55
N ASP A 303 45.28 -32.11 22.86
CA ASP A 303 45.99 -30.96 23.45
C ASP A 303 47.50 -30.97 23.17
#